data_AF-A0A7J3TBT3-F1
#
_entry.id   AF-A0A7J3TBT3-F1
#
_cell.length_a   1.000
_cell.length_b   1.000
_cell.length_c   1.000
_cell.angle_alpha   90.00
_cell.angle_beta   90.00
_cell.angle_gamma   90.00
#
_symmetry.space_group_name_H-M   'P 1'
#
loop_
_entity.id
_entity.type
_entity.pdbx_description
1 polymer ?
#
loop_
_entity_poly.entity_id
_entity_poly.type
_entity_poly.pdbx_seq_one_letter_code
_entity_poly.pdbx_strand_id
1 'polypeptide(L)'
;MISLEKSTETGSRLNATVRWLSTTVIIAILATSILFTMGYSSDFIYLIGYTNQLIPLFEGIIIGTFVFSFAGSFTGSKNPYILAAGVIVSAVFLMLVFLILQITDYVVPNHLLTISAIMICSMFLPALQFGRSALLGSQGLRGKVVLPLAVSILSIIIVAYSAVIYEKSGQSNLAEIVSVLDYAAIAILAAAASYFLLKNRHTQGKSMVEK
;
A
#
# COMPACT_ATOMS: atom_id res chain seq x y z
N MET A 1 14.35 44.10 6.98
CA MET A 1 14.59 43.09 5.93
C MET A 1 14.69 41.64 6.47
N ILE A 2 15.25 41.40 7.65
CA ILE A 2 15.43 40.05 8.24
C ILE A 2 14.10 39.34 8.64
N SER A 3 13.03 40.10 8.90
CA SER A 3 11.71 39.55 9.30
C SER A 3 10.95 38.85 8.15
N LEU A 4 11.12 39.33 6.90
CA LEU A 4 10.42 38.77 5.74
C LEU A 4 11.03 37.45 5.27
N GLU A 5 12.36 37.30 5.34
CA GLU A 5 13.07 36.07 4.96
C GLU A 5 12.69 34.87 5.85
N LYS A 6 12.59 35.10 7.17
CA LYS A 6 12.16 34.08 8.14
C LYS A 6 10.70 33.66 7.91
N SER A 7 9.83 34.60 7.53
CA SER A 7 8.43 34.32 7.21
C SER A 7 8.28 33.43 5.97
N THR A 8 9.03 33.73 4.89
CA THR A 8 9.01 32.93 3.66
C THR A 8 9.60 31.53 3.84
N GLU A 9 10.65 31.38 4.66
CA GLU A 9 11.26 30.08 4.93
C GLU A 9 10.34 29.19 5.79
N THR A 10 9.63 29.79 6.75
CA THR A 10 8.66 29.08 7.59
C THR A 10 7.44 28.62 6.79
N GLY A 11 6.94 29.46 5.88
CA GLY A 11 5.84 29.10 4.96
C GLY A 11 6.20 27.96 4.01
N SER A 12 7.42 27.92 3.49
CA SER A 12 7.86 26.83 2.59
C SER A 12 8.00 25.49 3.33
N ARG A 13 8.50 25.50 4.57
CA ARG A 13 8.62 24.31 5.43
C ARG A 13 7.27 23.75 5.87
N LEU A 14 6.30 24.62 6.15
CA LEU A 14 4.94 24.22 6.50
C LEU A 14 4.28 23.50 5.31
N ASN A 15 4.35 24.08 4.10
CA ASN A 15 3.80 23.48 2.88
C ASN A 15 4.45 22.12 2.55
N ALA A 16 5.77 22.00 2.74
CA ALA A 16 6.47 20.73 2.55
C ALA A 16 6.03 19.65 3.56
N THR A 17 5.78 20.04 4.82
CA THR A 17 5.33 19.13 5.88
C THR A 17 3.91 18.66 5.66
N VAL A 18 2.99 19.57 5.33
CA VAL A 18 1.60 19.23 5.01
C VAL A 18 1.55 18.30 3.80
N ARG A 19 2.31 18.60 2.74
CA ARG A 19 2.40 17.74 1.55
C ARG A 19 2.95 16.36 1.87
N TRP A 20 3.97 16.26 2.72
CA TRP A 20 4.52 14.96 3.14
C TRP A 20 3.51 14.15 3.95
N LEU A 21 2.82 14.79 4.89
CA LEU A 21 1.80 14.15 5.72
C LEU A 21 0.62 13.66 4.89
N SER A 22 0.06 14.52 4.03
CA SER A 22 -1.06 14.16 3.16
C SER A 22 -0.70 13.01 2.23
N THR A 23 0.50 13.03 1.65
CA THR A 23 0.99 11.95 0.79
C THR A 23 1.14 10.63 1.55
N THR A 24 1.64 10.67 2.78
CA THR A 24 1.80 9.49 3.62
C THR A 24 0.44 8.84 3.90
N VAL A 25 -0.56 9.65 4.23
CA VAL A 25 -1.94 9.20 4.45
C VAL A 25 -2.53 8.59 3.16
N ILE A 26 -2.37 9.26 2.02
CA ILE A 26 -2.86 8.76 0.72
C ILE A 26 -2.24 7.39 0.39
N ILE A 27 -0.93 7.22 0.59
CA ILE A 27 -0.25 5.94 0.32
C ILE A 27 -0.75 4.85 1.26
N ALA A 28 -0.94 5.16 2.55
CA ALA A 28 -1.44 4.19 3.52
C ALA A 28 -2.88 3.74 3.22
N ILE A 29 -3.75 4.68 2.86
CA ILE A 29 -5.13 4.37 2.42
C ILE A 29 -5.06 3.49 1.17
N LEU A 30 -4.29 3.90 0.15
CA LEU A 30 -4.15 3.15 -1.08
C LEU A 30 -3.65 1.71 -0.85
N ALA A 31 -2.57 1.55 -0.08
CA ALA A 31 -1.99 0.24 0.20
C ALA A 31 -2.95 -0.66 0.99
N THR A 32 -3.62 -0.10 1.99
CA THR A 32 -4.61 -0.84 2.79
C THR A 32 -5.84 -1.21 1.98
N SER A 33 -6.33 -0.31 1.11
CA SER A 33 -7.43 -0.62 0.21
C SER A 33 -7.07 -1.78 -0.72
N ILE A 34 -5.90 -1.76 -1.37
CA ILE A 34 -5.46 -2.87 -2.23
C ILE A 34 -5.36 -4.18 -1.43
N LEU A 35 -4.81 -4.13 -0.21
CA LEU A 35 -4.77 -5.30 0.67
C LEU A 35 -6.16 -5.88 0.89
N PHE A 36 -7.14 -5.04 1.22
CA PHE A 36 -8.52 -5.48 1.41
C PHE A 36 -9.13 -6.00 0.12
N THR A 37 -9.00 -5.30 -1.01
CA THR A 37 -9.48 -5.79 -2.31
C THR A 37 -8.97 -7.20 -2.59
N MET A 38 -7.67 -7.42 -2.40
CA MET A 38 -7.03 -8.70 -2.66
C MET A 38 -7.47 -9.75 -1.65
N GLY A 39 -7.59 -9.39 -0.37
CA GLY A 39 -8.12 -10.24 0.69
C GLY A 39 -9.55 -10.68 0.44
N TYR A 40 -10.40 -9.82 -0.10
CA TYR A 40 -11.76 -10.17 -0.52
C TYR A 40 -11.77 -11.06 -1.74
N SER A 41 -11.01 -10.71 -2.78
CA SER A 41 -10.96 -11.50 -4.01
C SER A 41 -10.45 -12.93 -3.81
N SER A 42 -9.71 -13.15 -2.72
CA SER A 42 -9.14 -14.46 -2.35
C SER A 42 -9.89 -15.17 -1.23
N ASP A 43 -11.03 -14.63 -0.77
CA ASP A 43 -11.77 -15.09 0.41
C ASP A 43 -10.97 -15.09 1.73
N PHE A 44 -9.71 -14.65 1.69
CA PHE A 44 -8.79 -14.59 2.83
C PHE A 44 -9.33 -13.69 3.95
N ILE A 45 -10.05 -12.62 3.60
CA ILE A 45 -10.64 -11.67 4.56
C ILE A 45 -11.68 -12.34 5.48
N TYR A 46 -12.35 -13.41 5.03
CA TYR A 46 -13.37 -14.09 5.81
C TYR A 46 -12.75 -14.87 6.99
N LEU A 47 -11.47 -15.23 6.91
CA LEU A 47 -10.72 -15.86 8.00
C LEU A 47 -10.53 -14.91 9.20
N ILE A 48 -10.68 -13.59 9.01
CA ILE A 48 -10.68 -12.60 10.11
C ILE A 48 -11.88 -12.81 11.04
N GLY A 49 -12.98 -13.41 10.55
CA GLY A 49 -14.18 -13.68 11.34
C GLY A 49 -14.00 -14.82 12.37
N TYR A 50 -12.95 -15.63 12.25
CA TYR A 50 -12.68 -16.70 13.19
C TYR A 50 -11.74 -16.20 14.31
N THR A 51 -12.28 -16.01 15.52
CA THR A 51 -11.55 -15.45 16.66
C THR A 51 -10.26 -16.20 17.00
N ASN A 52 -10.24 -17.53 16.81
CA ASN A 52 -9.04 -18.37 17.02
C ASN A 52 -7.93 -18.15 15.97
N GLN A 53 -8.27 -17.61 14.81
CA GLN A 53 -7.38 -17.33 13.68
C GLN A 53 -6.94 -15.86 13.63
N LEU A 54 -7.58 -15.00 14.42
CA LEU A 54 -7.35 -13.56 14.42
C LEU A 54 -5.90 -13.21 14.81
N ILE A 55 -5.36 -13.82 15.87
CA ILE A 55 -3.99 -13.57 16.34
C ILE A 55 -2.94 -13.90 15.25
N PRO A 56 -2.85 -15.14 14.73
CA PRO A 56 -1.83 -15.49 13.73
C PRO A 56 -1.96 -14.67 12.44
N LEU A 57 -3.19 -14.29 12.07
CA LEU A 57 -3.44 -13.41 10.93
C LEU A 57 -2.92 -11.99 11.18
N PHE A 58 -3.20 -11.39 12.34
CA PHE A 58 -2.66 -10.07 12.69
C PHE A 58 -1.14 -10.06 12.81
N GLU A 59 -0.53 -11.09 13.38
CA GLU A 59 0.93 -11.22 13.44
C GLU A 59 1.53 -11.19 12.03
N GLY A 60 0.95 -11.95 11.10
CA GLY A 60 1.40 -11.96 9.71
C GLY A 60 1.19 -10.62 9.00
N ILE A 61 0.05 -9.95 9.23
CA ILE A 61 -0.20 -8.62 8.67
C ILE A 61 0.80 -7.60 9.20
N ILE A 62 1.10 -7.59 10.50
CA ILE A 62 2.07 -6.67 11.09
C ILE A 62 3.45 -6.89 10.46
N ILE A 63 3.94 -8.14 10.44
CA ILE A 63 5.25 -8.48 9.88
C ILE A 63 5.30 -8.14 8.38
N GLY A 64 4.31 -8.60 7.61
CA GLY A 64 4.24 -8.39 6.17
C GLY A 64 4.16 -6.92 5.80
N THR A 65 3.32 -6.14 6.49
CA THR A 65 3.18 -4.70 6.25
C THR A 65 4.53 -4.00 6.44
N PHE A 66 5.27 -4.28 7.51
CA PHE A 66 6.60 -3.72 7.70
C PHE A 66 7.58 -4.16 6.61
N VAL A 67 7.74 -5.47 6.40
CA VAL A 67 8.71 -6.02 5.44
C VAL A 67 8.51 -5.44 4.04
N PHE A 68 7.27 -5.47 3.53
CA PHE A 68 6.99 -5.03 2.17
C PHE A 68 6.93 -3.51 2.03
N SER A 69 6.54 -2.78 3.08
CA SER A 69 6.66 -1.31 3.08
C SER A 69 8.12 -0.88 3.01
N PHE A 70 8.99 -1.47 3.83
CA PHE A 70 10.42 -1.17 3.77
C PHE A 70 11.03 -1.57 2.43
N ALA A 71 10.76 -2.78 1.94
CA ALA A 71 11.24 -3.23 0.63
C ALA A 71 10.79 -2.27 -0.49
N GLY A 72 9.53 -1.83 -0.46
CA GLY A 72 8.96 -0.95 -1.48
C GLY A 72 9.56 0.45 -1.40
N SER A 73 9.79 0.91 -0.18
CA SER A 73 10.50 2.15 0.05
C SER A 73 11.94 2.07 -0.46
N PHE A 74 12.72 1.03 -0.15
CA PHE A 74 14.13 0.95 -0.58
C PHE A 74 14.29 0.80 -2.10
N THR A 75 13.41 0.01 -2.73
CA THR A 75 13.43 -0.24 -4.18
C THR A 75 12.72 0.84 -4.99
N GLY A 76 11.95 1.73 -4.36
CA GLY A 76 11.22 2.81 -5.03
C GLY A 76 12.11 3.66 -5.93
N SER A 77 11.84 3.61 -7.22
CA SER A 77 12.60 4.26 -8.28
C SER A 77 11.65 4.84 -9.33
N LYS A 78 12.11 5.83 -10.09
CA LYS A 78 11.39 6.34 -11.26
C LYS A 78 11.41 5.36 -12.45
N ASN A 79 12.20 4.28 -12.35
CA ASN A 79 12.29 3.25 -13.38
C ASN A 79 11.01 2.37 -13.35
N PRO A 80 10.20 2.36 -14.43
CA PRO A 80 8.96 1.58 -14.47
C PRO A 80 9.17 0.07 -14.38
N TYR A 81 10.34 -0.45 -14.78
CA TYR A 81 10.64 -1.88 -14.68
C TYR A 81 10.75 -2.36 -13.23
N ILE A 82 11.19 -1.49 -12.31
CA ILE A 82 11.27 -1.83 -10.88
C ILE A 82 9.86 -1.92 -10.27
N LEU A 83 8.97 -1.01 -10.67
CA LEU A 83 7.55 -1.08 -10.28
C LEU A 83 6.89 -2.35 -10.84
N ALA A 84 7.12 -2.67 -12.11
CA ALA A 84 6.60 -3.88 -12.73
C ALA A 84 7.09 -5.15 -12.01
N ALA A 85 8.38 -5.20 -11.64
CA ALA A 85 8.92 -6.30 -10.83
C ALA A 85 8.22 -6.41 -9.47
N GLY A 86 7.93 -5.28 -8.81
CA GLY A 86 7.16 -5.25 -7.58
C GLY A 86 5.76 -5.83 -7.74
N VAL A 87 5.04 -5.44 -8.80
CA VAL A 87 3.71 -5.98 -9.12
C VAL A 87 3.76 -7.49 -9.41
N ILE A 88 4.76 -7.96 -10.16
CA ILE A 88 4.95 -9.39 -10.46
C ILE A 88 5.19 -10.18 -9.16
N VAL A 89 6.07 -9.69 -8.28
CA VAL A 89 6.32 -10.33 -6.98
C VAL A 89 5.04 -10.41 -6.16
N SER A 90 4.24 -9.34 -6.09
CA SER A 90 2.96 -9.36 -5.38
C SER A 90 1.95 -10.33 -6.01
N ALA A 91 1.90 -10.42 -7.34
CA ALA A 91 1.04 -11.37 -8.05
C ALA A 91 1.44 -12.83 -7.77
N VAL A 92 2.74 -13.14 -7.74
CA VAL A 92 3.24 -14.48 -7.38
C VAL A 92 2.85 -14.83 -5.95
N PHE A 93 3.03 -13.91 -4.99
CA PHE A 93 2.63 -14.15 -3.61
C PHE A 93 1.11 -14.34 -3.46
N LEU A 94 0.31 -13.56 -4.17
CA LEU A 94 -1.14 -13.74 -4.18
C LEU A 94 -1.53 -15.11 -4.74
N MET A 95 -0.90 -15.55 -5.84
CA MET A 95 -1.12 -16.88 -6.41
C MET A 95 -0.76 -18.00 -5.41
N LEU A 96 0.31 -17.82 -4.62
CA LEU A 96 0.67 -18.77 -3.56
C LEU A 96 -0.37 -18.78 -2.42
N VAL A 97 -0.92 -17.63 -2.03
CA VAL A 97 -2.04 -17.57 -1.06
C VAL A 97 -3.24 -18.35 -1.57
N PHE A 98 -3.66 -18.12 -2.82
CA PHE A 98 -4.73 -18.89 -3.46
C PHE A 98 -4.45 -20.39 -3.44
N LEU A 99 -3.22 -20.79 -3.79
CA LEU A 99 -2.81 -22.20 -3.79
C LEU A 99 -2.90 -22.82 -2.40
N ILE A 100 -2.44 -22.12 -1.35
CA ILE A 100 -2.53 -22.59 0.03
C ILE A 100 -4.00 -22.78 0.44
N LEU A 101 -4.86 -21.80 0.15
CA LEU A 101 -6.28 -21.88 0.48
C LEU A 101 -6.95 -23.09 -0.19
N GLN A 102 -6.62 -23.35 -1.46
CA GLN A 102 -7.14 -24.49 -2.22
C GLN A 102 -6.62 -25.83 -1.69
N ILE A 103 -5.32 -25.96 -1.41
CA ILE A 103 -4.74 -27.23 -0.92
C ILE A 103 -5.21 -27.56 0.50
N THR A 104 -5.58 -26.55 1.28
CA THR A 104 -6.05 -26.72 2.66
C THR A 104 -7.57 -26.82 2.78
N ASP A 105 -8.31 -26.87 1.67
CA ASP A 105 -9.78 -26.83 1.64
C ASP A 105 -10.34 -25.69 2.52
N TYR A 106 -9.68 -24.52 2.50
CA TYR A 106 -9.99 -23.35 3.33
C TYR A 106 -9.86 -23.57 4.85
N VAL A 107 -9.38 -24.71 5.31
CA VAL A 107 -9.04 -25.00 6.72
C VAL A 107 -7.54 -24.78 6.92
N VAL A 108 -7.14 -23.51 6.98
CA VAL A 108 -5.73 -23.12 7.03
C VAL A 108 -5.15 -23.30 8.45
N PRO A 109 -4.08 -24.09 8.64
CA PRO A 109 -3.34 -24.16 9.89
C PRO A 109 -2.73 -22.80 10.28
N ASN A 110 -2.66 -22.48 11.57
CA ASN A 110 -2.20 -21.16 12.06
C ASN A 110 -0.85 -20.69 11.47
N HIS A 111 0.13 -21.59 11.32
CA HIS A 111 1.43 -21.23 10.74
C HIS A 111 1.34 -20.86 9.25
N LEU A 112 0.53 -21.61 8.47
CA LEU A 112 0.26 -21.27 7.07
C LEU A 112 -0.58 -20.01 6.94
N LEU A 113 -1.45 -19.74 7.92
CA LEU A 113 -2.25 -18.53 7.99
C LEU A 113 -1.37 -17.29 8.20
N THR A 114 -0.42 -17.34 9.14
CA THR A 114 0.57 -16.26 9.35
C THR A 114 1.40 -16.03 8.09
N ILE A 115 1.88 -17.10 7.45
CA ILE A 115 2.66 -16.98 6.21
C ILE A 115 1.81 -16.38 5.09
N SER A 116 0.56 -16.81 4.95
CA SER A 116 -0.37 -16.27 3.94
C SER A 116 -0.69 -14.79 4.19
N ALA A 117 -0.86 -14.40 5.45
CA ALA A 117 -1.03 -13.01 5.86
C ALA A 117 0.20 -12.15 5.55
N ILE A 118 1.42 -12.69 5.71
CA ILE A 118 2.65 -12.01 5.27
C ILE A 118 2.63 -11.84 3.75
N MET A 119 2.33 -12.90 3.01
CA MET A 119 2.36 -12.91 1.54
C MET A 119 1.33 -11.95 0.92
N ILE A 120 0.11 -11.86 1.47
CA ILE A 120 -0.91 -10.95 0.94
C ILE A 120 -0.55 -9.47 1.17
N CYS A 121 0.20 -9.17 2.23
CA CYS A 121 0.80 -7.85 2.45
C CYS A 121 1.88 -7.46 1.42
N SER A 122 2.27 -8.35 0.51
CA SER A 122 3.17 -8.01 -0.60
C SER A 122 2.66 -6.86 -1.48
N MET A 123 1.37 -6.54 -1.46
CA MET A 123 0.79 -5.41 -2.18
C MET A 123 1.31 -4.04 -1.69
N PHE A 124 1.84 -3.97 -0.47
CA PHE A 124 2.50 -2.76 0.05
C PHE A 124 3.77 -2.40 -0.74
N LEU A 125 4.44 -3.39 -1.34
CA LEU A 125 5.65 -3.20 -2.12
C LEU A 125 5.42 -2.25 -3.32
N PRO A 126 4.57 -2.59 -4.31
CA PRO A 126 4.31 -1.71 -5.45
C PRO A 126 3.62 -0.41 -5.03
N ALA A 127 2.76 -0.43 -4.00
CA ALA A 127 2.10 0.79 -3.50
C ALA A 127 3.11 1.84 -3.00
N LEU A 128 4.12 1.43 -2.22
CA LEU A 128 5.17 2.33 -1.75
C LEU A 128 6.18 2.70 -2.84
N GLN A 129 6.54 1.77 -3.73
CA GLN A 129 7.36 2.10 -4.91
C GLN A 129 6.71 3.20 -5.74
N PHE A 130 5.40 3.08 -5.98
CA PHE A 130 4.59 4.07 -6.67
C PHE A 130 4.52 5.38 -5.89
N GLY A 131 4.11 5.34 -4.62
CA GLY A 131 3.99 6.54 -3.78
C GLY A 131 5.29 7.35 -3.66
N ARG A 132 6.43 6.67 -3.50
CA ARG A 132 7.75 7.30 -3.41
C ARG A 132 8.16 7.93 -4.75
N SER A 133 7.97 7.22 -5.86
CA SER A 133 8.37 7.69 -7.20
C SER A 133 7.47 8.82 -7.73
N ALA A 134 6.17 8.75 -7.43
CA ALA A 134 5.16 9.66 -7.96
C ALA A 134 4.95 10.94 -7.15
N LEU A 135 4.89 10.83 -5.82
CA LEU A 135 4.34 11.90 -4.99
C LEU A 135 5.41 12.66 -4.19
N LEU A 136 6.49 11.98 -3.79
CA LEU A 136 7.48 12.53 -2.84
C LEU A 136 8.87 12.83 -3.43
N GLY A 137 9.30 12.15 -4.51
CA GLY A 137 10.65 12.27 -5.02
C GLY A 137 11.72 11.63 -4.10
N SER A 138 13.01 11.87 -4.35
CA SER A 138 14.11 11.24 -3.60
C SER A 138 14.36 11.93 -2.24
N GLN A 139 13.44 11.75 -1.28
CA GLN A 139 13.57 12.34 0.07
C GLN A 139 14.56 11.61 1.01
N GLY A 140 15.79 11.32 0.54
CA GLY A 140 16.89 10.81 1.38
C GLY A 140 16.50 9.74 2.40
N LEU A 141 16.91 9.91 3.66
CA LEU A 141 16.61 8.99 4.78
C LEU A 141 15.12 9.00 5.17
N ARG A 142 14.46 10.16 5.08
CA ARG A 142 13.05 10.34 5.46
C ARG A 142 12.11 9.52 4.57
N GLY A 143 12.41 9.47 3.27
CA GLY A 143 11.69 8.61 2.33
C GLY A 143 11.98 7.12 2.54
N LYS A 144 13.21 6.75 2.91
CA LYS A 144 13.64 5.35 3.06
C LYS A 144 13.21 4.68 4.37
N VAL A 145 13.10 5.43 5.46
CA VAL A 145 12.85 4.87 6.80
C VAL A 145 11.57 5.41 7.42
N VAL A 146 11.41 6.73 7.46
CA VAL A 146 10.27 7.35 8.17
C VAL A 146 8.95 7.13 7.42
N LEU A 147 8.96 7.24 6.10
CA LEU A 147 7.78 6.99 5.27
C LEU A 147 7.25 5.55 5.42
N PRO A 148 8.03 4.48 5.18
CA PRO A 148 7.51 3.12 5.33
C PRO A 148 7.08 2.81 6.77
N LEU A 149 7.76 3.35 7.78
CA LEU A 149 7.35 3.23 9.18
C LEU A 149 5.97 3.85 9.42
N ALA A 150 5.78 5.11 8.99
CA ALA A 150 4.52 5.82 9.17
C ALA A 150 3.37 5.17 8.39
N VAL A 151 3.62 4.73 7.15
CA VAL A 151 2.63 4.00 6.35
C VAL A 151 2.28 2.67 7.01
N SER A 152 3.26 1.93 7.52
CA SER A 152 3.00 0.64 8.18
C SER A 152 2.13 0.80 9.42
N ILE A 153 2.47 1.73 10.30
CA ILE A 153 1.69 2.01 11.52
C ILE A 153 0.27 2.42 11.17
N LEU A 154 0.11 3.37 10.23
CA LEU A 154 -1.20 3.86 9.85
C LEU A 154 -2.05 2.74 9.22
N SER A 155 -1.44 1.88 8.40
CA SER A 155 -2.14 0.77 7.75
C SER A 155 -2.54 -0.32 8.74
N ILE A 156 -1.67 -0.65 9.70
CA ILE A 156 -2.00 -1.58 10.80
C ILE A 156 -3.18 -1.04 11.62
N ILE A 157 -3.21 0.26 11.91
CA ILE A 157 -4.34 0.91 12.62
C ILE A 157 -5.62 0.80 11.79
N ILE A 158 -5.57 1.07 10.48
CA ILE A 158 -6.74 0.97 9.60
C ILE A 158 -7.24 -0.48 9.54
N VAL A 159 -6.34 -1.45 9.42
CA VAL A 159 -6.69 -2.88 9.43
C VAL A 159 -7.32 -3.29 10.75
N ALA A 160 -6.71 -2.92 11.88
CA ALA A 160 -7.24 -3.20 13.22
C ALA A 160 -8.63 -2.59 13.43
N TYR A 161 -8.80 -1.32 13.05
CA TYR A 161 -10.09 -0.63 13.14
C TYR A 161 -11.17 -1.32 12.28
N SER A 162 -10.81 -1.69 11.05
CA SER A 162 -11.72 -2.37 10.13
C SER A 162 -12.11 -3.76 10.63
N ALA A 163 -11.17 -4.51 11.22
CA ALA A 163 -11.45 -5.81 11.83
C ALA A 163 -12.43 -5.69 13.02
N VAL A 164 -12.26 -4.67 13.88
CA VAL A 164 -13.19 -4.41 14.98
C VAL A 164 -14.59 -4.07 14.47
N ILE A 165 -14.70 -3.27 13.39
CA ILE A 165 -16.00 -2.98 12.77
C ILE A 165 -16.61 -4.25 12.20
N TYR A 166 -15.82 -5.05 11.49
CA TYR A 166 -16.29 -6.30 10.88
C TYR A 166 -16.86 -7.25 11.92
N GLU A 167 -16.13 -7.48 13.00
CA GLU A 167 -16.58 -8.31 14.12
C GLU A 167 -17.87 -7.75 14.75
N LYS A 168 -17.91 -6.45 15.06
CA LYS A 168 -19.11 -5.81 15.64
C LYS A 168 -20.32 -5.81 14.71
N SER A 169 -20.10 -5.84 13.40
CA SER A 169 -21.17 -5.95 12.39
C SER A 169 -21.68 -7.37 12.19
N GLY A 170 -21.24 -8.34 12.99
CA GLY A 170 -21.60 -9.75 12.78
C GLY A 170 -21.10 -10.28 11.43
N GLN A 171 -19.96 -9.77 10.96
CA GLN A 171 -19.29 -10.20 9.73
C GLN A 171 -20.05 -9.90 8.43
N SER A 172 -20.96 -8.91 8.44
CA SER A 172 -21.83 -8.60 7.30
C SER A 172 -21.46 -7.32 6.54
N ASN A 173 -20.95 -6.29 7.21
CA ASN A 173 -20.83 -4.94 6.63
C ASN A 173 -19.45 -4.58 6.05
N LEU A 174 -18.42 -5.40 6.26
CA LEU A 174 -17.09 -5.04 5.78
C LEU A 174 -17.04 -5.04 4.24
N ALA A 175 -17.89 -5.81 3.56
CA ALA A 175 -17.97 -5.84 2.10
C ALA A 175 -18.44 -4.49 1.50
N GLU A 176 -19.41 -3.80 2.11
CA GLU A 176 -19.87 -2.48 1.63
C GLU A 176 -18.78 -1.41 1.83
N ILE A 177 -18.19 -1.33 3.03
CA ILE A 177 -17.16 -0.33 3.34
C ILE A 177 -15.92 -0.56 2.47
N VAL A 178 -15.51 -1.82 2.29
CA VAL A 178 -14.38 -2.17 1.44
C VAL A 178 -14.68 -1.94 -0.03
N SER A 179 -15.89 -2.23 -0.52
CA SER A 179 -16.25 -1.96 -1.92
C SER A 179 -16.10 -0.48 -2.30
N VAL A 180 -16.50 0.45 -1.44
CA VAL A 180 -16.35 1.89 -1.68
C VAL A 180 -14.87 2.30 -1.68
N LEU A 181 -14.08 1.76 -0.76
CA LEU A 181 -12.64 2.00 -0.68
C LEU A 181 -11.88 1.37 -1.86
N ASP A 182 -12.32 0.22 -2.35
CA ASP A 182 -11.77 -0.51 -3.51
C ASP A 182 -12.01 0.26 -4.81
N TYR A 183 -13.23 0.73 -5.06
CA TYR A 183 -13.52 1.56 -6.24
C TYR A 183 -12.69 2.85 -6.25
N ALA A 184 -12.54 3.50 -5.10
CA ALA A 184 -11.72 4.69 -4.97
C ALA A 184 -10.24 4.39 -5.21
N ALA A 185 -9.71 3.31 -4.63
CA ALA A 185 -8.30 2.92 -4.78
C ALA A 185 -7.95 2.52 -6.22
N ILE A 186 -8.80 1.72 -6.87
CA ILE A 186 -8.64 1.31 -8.28
C ILE A 186 -8.71 2.53 -9.19
N ALA A 187 -9.68 3.44 -8.97
CA ALA A 187 -9.80 4.67 -9.76
C ALA A 187 -8.55 5.56 -9.62
N ILE A 188 -8.02 5.70 -8.41
CA ILE A 188 -6.79 6.45 -8.14
C ILE A 188 -5.59 5.80 -8.83
N LEU A 189 -5.43 4.48 -8.71
CA LEU A 189 -4.34 3.73 -9.36
C LEU A 189 -4.40 3.83 -10.89
N ALA A 190 -5.59 3.65 -11.47
CA ALA A 190 -5.80 3.73 -12.92
C ALA A 190 -5.55 5.15 -13.45
N ALA A 191 -6.05 6.18 -12.76
CA ALA A 191 -5.80 7.57 -13.11
C ALA A 191 -4.30 7.91 -13.04
N ALA A 192 -3.62 7.42 -12.01
CA ALA A 192 -2.21 7.72 -11.80
C ALA A 192 -1.29 6.96 -12.77
N ALA A 193 -1.60 5.70 -13.08
CA ALA A 193 -0.92 4.94 -14.13
C ALA A 193 -1.09 5.60 -15.51
N SER A 194 -2.31 6.04 -15.83
CA SER A 194 -2.62 6.76 -17.07
C SER A 194 -1.84 8.07 -17.18
N TYR A 195 -1.79 8.85 -16.09
CA TYR A 195 -1.00 10.08 -16.04
C TYR A 195 0.50 9.84 -16.27
N PHE A 196 1.06 8.79 -15.67
CA PHE A 196 2.48 8.44 -15.85
C PHE A 196 2.81 8.02 -17.29
N LEU A 197 1.95 7.22 -17.91
CA LEU A 197 2.09 6.82 -19.31
C LEU A 197 2.04 8.03 -20.25
N LEU A 198 1.09 8.94 -20.03
CA LEU A 198 0.94 10.16 -20.83
C LEU A 198 2.15 11.10 -20.66
N LYS A 199 2.61 11.31 -19.42
CA LYS A 199 3.78 12.16 -19.15
C LYS A 199 5.07 11.62 -19.78
N ASN A 200 5.31 10.31 -19.72
CA ASN A 200 6.49 9.71 -20.34
C ASN A 200 6.45 9.79 -21.87
N ARG A 201 5.28 9.62 -22.51
CA ARG A 201 5.13 9.84 -23.97
C ARG A 201 5.45 11.28 -24.36
N HIS A 202 4.99 12.25 -23.58
CA HIS A 202 5.22 13.67 -23.87
C HIS A 202 6.70 14.07 -23.75
N THR A 203 7.44 13.43 -22.85
CA THR A 203 8.87 13.70 -22.61
C THR A 203 9.73 13.07 -23.72
N GLN A 204 9.39 11.88 -24.20
CA GLN A 204 10.06 11.26 -25.35
C GLN A 204 9.75 11.97 -26.67
N GLY A 205 8.52 12.45 -26.86
CA GLY A 205 8.14 13.22 -28.06
C GLY A 205 8.92 14.52 -28.22
N LYS A 206 9.17 15.26 -27.13
CA LYS A 206 10.01 16.49 -27.17
C LYS A 206 11.47 16.19 -27.53
N SER A 207 12.04 15.10 -27.03
CA SER A 207 13.42 14.69 -27.34
C SER A 207 13.63 14.25 -28.80
N MET A 208 12.58 13.88 -29.53
CA MET A 208 12.68 13.51 -30.94
C MET A 208 12.50 14.71 -31.89
N VAL A 209 11.87 15.79 -31.44
CA VAL A 209 11.70 17.02 -32.24
C VAL A 209 12.95 17.92 -32.17
N GLU A 210 13.79 17.75 -31.15
CA GLU A 210 15.04 18.50 -30.95
C GLU A 210 16.29 17.83 -31.55
N LYS A 211 16.13 16.77 -32.36
CA LYS A 211 17.21 16.13 -33.14
C LYS A 211 16.95 16.27 -34.63
#